data_AF-A0A9P5JA30-F1
#
_entry.id   AF-A0A9P5JA30-F1
#
_cell.length_a   1.000
_cell.length_b   1.000
_cell.length_c   1.000
_cell.angle_alpha   90.00
_cell.angle_beta   90.00
_cell.angle_gamma   90.00
#
_symmetry.space_group_name_H-M   'P 1'
#
loop_
_entity.id
_entity.type
_entity.pdbx_description
1 polymer ?
#
loop_
_entity_poly.entity_id
_entity_poly.type
_entity_poly.pdbx_seq_one_letter_code
_entity_poly.pdbx_strand_id
1 'polypeptide(L)'
;MAGVKSKLFGGGPKGVSIPDPPTAPAGSAENTPPPVVVTKIDFEAYNLPEYAHRNALVIDNLFTPEDCARLLAAAEASNEWAVAQLNGGGALQYTDTSYRNSGRILYDDHELADWILDKMRPYLKDTGVEFIADANRHAMLRAPGHDKANRGARLTRLNERLRFLRYGPGEFFKPHVDGSYYTPDRKQVSYYTFQIYLNGDAKSLKGGATRFWPKFYHGRRSRTQNGQQREINYIDVESRTGRVLIFEHEGLMHSGEEVTKGVKYSVRTDFMYEEVPAEEEQVQPPAATENQMDIDEPTNQA
;
A
#
# COMPACT_ATOMS: atom_id res chain seq x y z
N MET A 1 39.77 12.36 36.21
CA MET A 1 40.20 11.39 35.17
C MET A 1 38.98 10.62 34.70
N ALA A 2 38.86 10.48 33.38
CA ALA A 2 37.65 10.10 32.67
C ALA A 2 37.21 8.65 32.95
N GLY A 3 35.93 8.48 33.30
CA GLY A 3 35.24 7.20 33.27
C GLY A 3 34.80 6.89 31.85
N VAL A 4 35.47 5.92 31.22
CA VAL A 4 35.09 5.37 29.91
C VAL A 4 33.76 4.62 30.08
N LYS A 5 32.66 5.22 29.64
CA LYS A 5 31.43 4.47 29.38
C LYS A 5 31.61 3.70 28.08
N SER A 6 31.74 2.38 28.21
CA SER A 6 31.65 1.44 27.10
C SER A 6 30.31 1.62 26.38
N LYS A 7 30.36 2.10 25.14
CA LYS A 7 29.26 1.89 24.20
C LYS A 7 29.25 0.40 23.89
N LEU A 8 28.28 -0.32 24.46
CA LEU A 8 27.87 -1.63 23.99
C LEU A 8 27.37 -1.47 22.55
N PHE A 9 28.26 -1.68 21.58
CA PHE A 9 27.88 -1.92 20.19
C PHE A 9 27.37 -3.36 20.11
N GLY A 10 26.06 -3.52 20.27
CA GLY A 10 25.38 -4.80 20.21
C GLY A 10 24.41 -4.88 19.03
N GLY A 11 24.83 -5.61 18.00
CA GLY A 11 23.98 -6.65 17.39
C GLY A 11 23.28 -6.34 16.06
N GLY A 12 23.81 -6.93 14.99
CA GLY A 12 23.08 -7.67 13.94
C GLY A 12 22.10 -6.89 13.04
N PRO A 13 21.89 -7.31 11.77
CA PRO A 13 20.82 -6.73 10.96
C PRO A 13 19.47 -7.02 11.63
N LYS A 14 18.75 -5.99 12.08
CA LYS A 14 17.39 -6.12 12.61
C LYS A 14 16.41 -5.77 11.50
N GLY A 15 16.12 -6.74 10.64
CA GLY A 15 14.88 -6.70 9.87
C GLY A 15 13.71 -6.57 10.83
N VAL A 16 12.80 -5.63 10.58
CA VAL A 16 11.59 -5.48 11.40
C VAL A 16 10.38 -5.84 10.56
N SER A 17 9.51 -6.68 11.10
CA SER A 17 8.22 -6.99 10.46
C SER A 17 7.13 -6.13 11.09
N ILE A 18 6.20 -5.64 10.28
CA ILE A 18 4.95 -5.08 10.79
C ILE A 18 4.25 -6.15 11.64
N PRO A 19 3.75 -5.81 12.85
CA PRO A 19 3.09 -6.75 13.73
C PRO A 19 1.96 -7.53 13.04
N ASP A 20 1.62 -8.71 13.58
CA ASP A 20 0.47 -9.48 13.09
C ASP A 20 -0.86 -8.72 13.33
N PRO A 21 -1.89 -8.96 12.50
CA PRO A 21 -3.21 -8.36 12.67
C PRO A 21 -3.77 -8.63 14.08
N PRO A 22 -4.49 -7.68 14.69
CA PRO A 22 -5.10 -7.90 15.99
C PRO A 22 -6.17 -8.97 15.91
N THR A 23 -6.28 -9.78 16.97
CA THR A 23 -7.36 -10.77 17.14
C THR A 23 -8.61 -10.11 17.72
N ALA A 24 -9.74 -10.83 17.68
CA ALA A 24 -10.94 -10.41 18.41
C ALA A 24 -10.64 -10.28 19.92
N PRO A 25 -11.33 -9.36 20.63
CA PRO A 25 -11.15 -9.19 22.08
C PRO A 25 -11.39 -10.49 22.86
N ALA A 26 -10.61 -10.73 23.91
CA ALA A 26 -10.81 -11.92 24.73
C ALA A 26 -12.21 -11.95 25.35
N GLY A 27 -12.90 -13.08 25.24
CA GLY A 27 -14.28 -13.25 25.72
C GLY A 27 -15.37 -12.77 24.76
N SER A 28 -15.01 -12.34 23.54
CA SER A 28 -15.98 -12.08 22.48
C SER A 28 -16.72 -13.36 22.05
N ALA A 29 -17.95 -13.24 21.56
CA ALA A 29 -18.69 -14.37 21.00
C ALA A 29 -17.89 -15.02 19.85
N GLU A 30 -18.05 -16.34 19.64
CA GLU A 30 -17.25 -17.18 18.72
C GLU A 30 -17.15 -16.67 17.27
N ASN A 31 -18.02 -15.76 16.83
CA ASN A 31 -18.04 -15.19 15.48
C ASN A 31 -17.83 -13.66 15.45
N THR A 32 -17.32 -13.07 16.53
CA THR A 32 -17.04 -11.63 16.54
C THR A 32 -15.85 -11.34 15.63
N PRO A 33 -16.00 -10.52 14.58
CA PRO A 33 -14.88 -10.20 13.71
C PRO A 33 -13.82 -9.40 14.48
N PRO A 34 -12.53 -9.60 14.20
CA PRO A 34 -11.48 -8.77 14.78
C PRO A 34 -11.63 -7.32 14.31
N PRO A 35 -11.17 -6.34 15.11
CA PRO A 35 -11.28 -4.93 14.76
C PRO A 35 -10.43 -4.60 13.53
N VAL A 36 -10.93 -3.69 12.69
CA VAL A 36 -10.14 -3.06 11.63
C VAL A 36 -9.20 -2.05 12.28
N VAL A 37 -7.90 -2.15 11.97
CA VAL A 37 -6.88 -1.25 12.55
C VAL A 37 -6.03 -0.64 11.44
N VAL A 38 -5.92 0.69 11.45
CA VAL A 38 -5.05 1.45 10.57
C VAL A 38 -3.75 1.75 11.33
N THR A 39 -2.62 1.37 10.74
CA THR A 39 -1.28 1.61 11.27
C THR A 39 -0.44 2.35 10.24
N LYS A 40 0.02 3.55 10.57
CA LYS A 40 1.04 4.23 9.76
C LYS A 40 2.41 3.60 9.99
N ILE A 41 3.13 3.29 8.93
CA ILE A 41 4.49 2.75 9.02
C ILE A 41 5.44 3.89 9.42
N ASP A 42 5.99 3.80 10.61
CA ASP A 42 7.01 4.72 11.10
C ASP A 42 8.40 4.27 10.62
N PHE A 43 8.78 4.74 9.43
CA PHE A 43 10.05 4.38 8.82
C PHE A 43 11.26 4.76 9.68
N GLU A 44 11.21 5.89 10.39
CA GLU A 44 12.32 6.32 11.25
C GLU A 44 12.48 5.39 12.45
N ALA A 45 11.38 5.02 13.12
CA ALA A 45 11.39 4.05 14.20
C ALA A 45 11.90 2.66 13.76
N TYR A 46 11.77 2.33 12.48
CA TYR A 46 12.27 1.09 11.87
C TYR A 46 13.61 1.24 11.13
N ASN A 47 14.41 2.26 11.45
CA ASN A 47 15.75 2.49 10.90
C ASN A 47 15.83 2.70 9.38
N LEU A 48 14.80 3.30 8.79
CA LEU A 48 14.76 3.83 7.42
C LEU A 48 14.43 5.34 7.43
N PRO A 49 15.20 6.19 8.13
CA PRO A 49 14.89 7.61 8.33
C PRO A 49 14.81 8.42 7.03
N GLU A 50 15.43 7.96 5.94
CA GLU A 50 15.31 8.58 4.63
C GLU A 50 13.86 8.63 4.10
N TYR A 51 12.96 7.81 4.66
CA TYR A 51 11.55 7.77 4.33
C TYR A 51 10.66 8.39 5.41
N ALA A 52 11.20 9.12 6.40
CA ALA A 52 10.41 9.73 7.48
C ALA A 52 9.30 10.68 6.99
N HIS A 53 9.48 11.27 5.80
CA HIS A 53 8.51 12.16 5.15
C HIS A 53 7.54 11.42 4.21
N ARG A 54 7.69 10.11 4.03
CA ARG A 54 6.89 9.29 3.12
C ARG A 54 5.70 8.70 3.85
N ASN A 55 4.62 8.52 3.12
CA ASN A 55 3.42 7.92 3.65
C ASN A 55 3.30 6.43 3.24
N ALA A 56 3.14 5.56 4.23
CA ALA A 56 2.76 4.18 4.04
C ALA A 56 1.90 3.70 5.21
N LEU A 57 0.89 2.90 4.93
CA LEU A 57 -0.13 2.47 5.87
C LEU A 57 -0.39 0.97 5.70
N VAL A 58 -0.63 0.31 6.82
CA VAL A 58 -1.22 -1.03 6.86
C VAL A 58 -2.62 -0.91 7.44
N ILE A 59 -3.61 -1.51 6.79
CA ILE A 59 -4.96 -1.64 7.34
C ILE A 59 -5.23 -3.13 7.53
N ASP A 60 -5.31 -3.55 8.78
CA ASP A 60 -5.54 -4.94 9.16
C ASP A 60 -7.02 -5.26 9.29
N ASN A 61 -7.37 -6.51 8.97
CA ASN A 61 -8.72 -7.07 9.05
C ASN A 61 -9.79 -6.35 8.22
N LEU A 62 -9.39 -5.51 7.26
CA LEU A 62 -10.34 -4.72 6.46
C LEU A 62 -11.17 -5.62 5.53
N PHE A 63 -10.53 -6.53 4.80
CA PHE A 63 -11.22 -7.50 3.96
C PHE A 63 -11.38 -8.82 4.72
N THR A 64 -12.58 -9.37 4.75
CA THR A 64 -12.82 -10.67 5.39
C THR A 64 -12.28 -11.80 4.52
N PRO A 65 -12.11 -13.02 5.05
CA PRO A 65 -11.76 -14.18 4.24
C PRO A 65 -12.72 -14.41 3.06
N GLU A 66 -14.02 -14.13 3.25
CA GLU A 66 -15.04 -14.24 2.21
C GLU A 66 -14.86 -13.19 1.11
N ASP A 67 -14.52 -11.95 1.48
CA ASP A 67 -14.17 -10.92 0.50
C ASP A 67 -12.96 -11.34 -0.34
N CYS A 68 -11.91 -11.83 0.32
CA CYS A 68 -10.68 -12.26 -0.35
C CYS A 68 -10.95 -13.44 -1.30
N ALA A 69 -11.77 -14.40 -0.88
CA ALA A 69 -12.21 -15.51 -1.72
C ALA A 69 -13.02 -15.02 -2.93
N ARG A 70 -13.94 -14.07 -2.72
CA ARG A 70 -14.75 -13.46 -3.78
C ARG A 70 -13.89 -12.73 -4.82
N LEU A 71 -12.90 -11.96 -4.36
CA LEU A 71 -11.95 -11.27 -5.23
C LEU A 71 -11.15 -12.27 -6.08
N LEU A 72 -10.59 -13.31 -5.45
CA LEU A 72 -9.82 -14.33 -6.16
C LEU A 72 -10.67 -15.08 -7.19
N ALA A 73 -11.89 -15.47 -6.81
CA ALA A 73 -12.82 -16.18 -7.69
C ALA A 73 -13.22 -15.32 -8.91
N ALA A 74 -13.47 -14.02 -8.72
CA ALA A 74 -13.77 -13.12 -9.83
C ALA A 74 -12.61 -13.05 -10.83
N ALA A 75 -11.36 -12.96 -10.35
CA ALA A 75 -10.19 -12.94 -11.22
C ALA A 75 -10.01 -14.24 -12.00
N GLU A 76 -10.08 -15.39 -11.32
CA GLU A 76 -9.90 -16.71 -11.94
C GLU A 76 -11.03 -17.08 -12.91
N ALA A 77 -12.24 -16.53 -12.70
CA ALA A 77 -13.33 -16.64 -13.66
C ALA A 77 -13.13 -15.73 -14.90
N SER A 78 -12.37 -14.63 -14.77
CA SER A 78 -12.15 -13.67 -15.85
C SER A 78 -11.12 -14.13 -16.88
N ASN A 79 -9.99 -14.69 -16.43
CA ASN A 79 -8.81 -14.95 -17.26
C ASN A 79 -7.92 -16.03 -16.62
N GLU A 80 -7.03 -16.60 -17.43
CA GLU A 80 -6.00 -17.53 -16.96
C GLU A 80 -4.77 -16.82 -16.36
N TRP A 81 -4.10 -17.50 -15.42
CA TRP A 81 -2.83 -17.04 -14.87
C TRP A 81 -1.73 -17.04 -15.92
N ALA A 82 -1.14 -15.87 -16.19
CA ALA A 82 0.01 -15.72 -17.09
C ALA A 82 1.26 -15.27 -16.32
N VAL A 83 2.45 -15.45 -16.92
CA VAL A 83 3.69 -14.90 -16.35
C VAL A 83 3.63 -13.38 -16.31
N ALA A 84 3.92 -12.78 -15.16
CA ALA A 84 3.83 -11.34 -14.97
C ALA A 84 4.95 -10.60 -15.72
N GLN A 85 4.58 -9.87 -16.78
CA GLN A 85 5.51 -9.04 -17.55
C GLN A 85 5.91 -7.75 -16.82
N LEU A 86 7.10 -7.27 -17.16
CA LEU A 86 7.68 -5.98 -16.78
C LEU A 86 7.31 -4.90 -17.79
N ASN A 87 7.18 -3.66 -17.32
CA ASN A 87 7.01 -2.49 -18.18
C ASN A 87 8.39 -1.90 -18.51
N GLY A 88 8.76 -1.90 -19.79
CA GLY A 88 10.01 -1.33 -20.28
C GLY A 88 9.92 0.16 -20.66
N GLY A 89 8.77 0.78 -20.43
CA GLY A 89 8.46 2.15 -20.84
C GLY A 89 7.63 2.20 -22.13
N GLY A 90 6.71 3.18 -22.20
CA GLY A 90 5.78 3.30 -23.33
C GLY A 90 4.89 2.07 -23.47
N ALA A 91 4.84 1.50 -24.68
CA ALA A 91 4.08 0.28 -24.99
C ALA A 91 4.89 -1.02 -24.80
N LEU A 92 6.17 -0.93 -24.41
CA LEU A 92 7.03 -2.11 -24.33
C LEU A 92 6.75 -2.93 -23.07
N GLN A 93 6.38 -4.19 -23.26
CA GLN A 93 6.28 -5.20 -22.19
C GLN A 93 7.20 -6.37 -22.52
N TYR A 94 7.92 -6.87 -21.52
CA TYR A 94 8.83 -8.00 -21.69
C TYR A 94 8.86 -8.87 -20.43
N THR A 95 9.35 -10.09 -20.58
CA THR A 95 9.48 -11.06 -19.48
C THR A 95 10.95 -11.23 -19.12
N ASP A 96 11.26 -11.05 -17.83
CA ASP A 96 12.56 -11.40 -17.25
C ASP A 96 12.31 -12.07 -15.89
N THR A 97 12.29 -13.40 -15.89
CA THR A 97 12.05 -14.21 -14.68
C THR A 97 13.21 -14.18 -13.69
N SER A 98 14.37 -13.65 -14.05
CA SER A 98 15.46 -13.39 -13.09
C SER A 98 15.22 -12.14 -12.25
N TYR A 99 14.40 -11.20 -12.76
CA TYR A 99 14.02 -9.97 -12.08
C TYR A 99 12.62 -10.03 -11.46
N ARG A 100 11.65 -10.65 -12.15
CA ARG A 100 10.30 -10.90 -11.65
C ARG A 100 9.82 -12.27 -12.06
N ASN A 101 9.61 -13.14 -11.09
CA ASN A 101 9.04 -14.46 -11.29
C ASN A 101 7.73 -14.54 -10.49
N SER A 102 6.59 -14.45 -11.16
CA SER A 102 5.26 -14.49 -10.53
C SER A 102 4.18 -14.69 -11.57
N GLY A 103 3.04 -15.26 -11.18
CA GLY A 103 1.81 -15.26 -11.98
C GLY A 103 1.03 -13.95 -11.85
N ARG A 104 0.30 -13.58 -12.91
CA ARG A 104 -0.60 -12.43 -12.92
C ARG A 104 -1.87 -12.69 -13.75
N ILE A 105 -2.99 -12.24 -13.23
CA ILE A 105 -4.22 -11.96 -13.98
C ILE A 105 -4.41 -10.43 -14.01
N LEU A 106 -4.77 -9.90 -15.17
CA LEU A 106 -5.18 -8.50 -15.34
C LEU A 106 -6.69 -8.49 -15.53
N TYR A 107 -7.39 -7.81 -14.63
CA TYR A 107 -8.84 -7.74 -14.64
C TYR A 107 -9.27 -6.28 -14.53
N ASP A 108 -9.81 -5.73 -15.63
CA ASP A 108 -10.27 -4.35 -15.70
C ASP A 108 -11.76 -4.31 -15.29
N ASP A 109 -12.07 -3.76 -14.13
CA ASP A 109 -13.43 -3.74 -13.58
C ASP A 109 -13.64 -2.51 -12.69
N HIS A 110 -14.48 -1.59 -13.15
CA HIS A 110 -14.79 -0.34 -12.44
C HIS A 110 -15.65 -0.60 -11.19
N GLU A 111 -16.66 -1.46 -11.27
CA GLU A 111 -17.58 -1.70 -10.16
C GLU A 111 -16.87 -2.39 -8.99
N LEU A 112 -15.97 -3.33 -9.30
CA LEU A 112 -15.17 -4.00 -8.30
C LEU A 112 -14.15 -3.04 -7.67
N ALA A 113 -13.53 -2.15 -8.47
CA ALA A 113 -12.63 -1.13 -7.96
C ALA A 113 -13.35 -0.11 -7.05
N ASP A 114 -14.57 0.30 -7.41
CA ASP A 114 -15.40 1.20 -6.60
C ASP A 114 -15.83 0.52 -5.30
N TRP A 115 -16.26 -0.75 -5.34
CA TRP A 115 -16.58 -1.51 -4.13
C TRP A 115 -15.39 -1.62 -3.16
N ILE A 116 -14.18 -1.87 -3.69
CA ILE A 116 -12.95 -1.89 -2.89
C ILE A 116 -12.74 -0.53 -2.23
N LEU A 117 -12.84 0.56 -3.01
CA LEU A 117 -12.61 1.91 -2.50
C LEU A 117 -13.62 2.30 -1.43
N ASP A 118 -14.91 2.03 -1.65
CA ASP A 118 -15.98 2.34 -0.69
C ASP A 118 -15.76 1.65 0.66
N LYS A 119 -15.26 0.40 0.63
CA LYS A 119 -14.90 -0.32 1.85
C LYS A 119 -13.76 0.35 2.62
N MET A 120 -12.83 1.00 1.92
CA MET A 120 -11.66 1.64 2.50
C MET A 120 -11.92 3.07 2.98
N ARG A 121 -12.79 3.83 2.30
CA ARG A 121 -12.99 5.28 2.54
C ARG A 121 -13.12 5.65 4.03
N PRO A 122 -13.87 4.93 4.88
CA PRO A 122 -13.98 5.26 6.31
C PRO A 122 -12.64 5.26 7.08
N TYR A 123 -11.63 4.59 6.54
CA TYR A 123 -10.32 4.40 7.16
C TYR A 123 -9.21 5.26 6.53
N LEU A 124 -9.52 6.05 5.49
CA LEU A 124 -8.56 6.92 4.82
C LEU A 124 -8.53 8.34 5.38
N LYS A 125 -9.53 8.72 6.18
CA LYS A 125 -9.59 10.03 6.82
C LYS A 125 -8.32 10.29 7.66
N ASP A 126 -7.78 11.50 7.56
CA ASP A 126 -6.60 11.97 8.29
C ASP A 126 -5.29 11.20 7.98
N THR A 127 -5.30 10.29 6.99
CA THR A 127 -4.11 9.53 6.60
C THR A 127 -3.23 10.25 5.57
N GLY A 128 -3.74 11.30 4.93
CA GLY A 128 -3.09 11.98 3.80
C GLY A 128 -3.24 11.26 2.45
N VAL A 129 -3.99 10.16 2.39
CA VAL A 129 -4.29 9.45 1.12
C VAL A 129 -5.44 10.10 0.36
N GLU A 130 -6.45 10.68 1.03
CA GLU A 130 -7.57 11.32 0.33
C GLU A 130 -7.17 12.65 -0.33
N PHE A 131 -6.16 13.32 0.22
CA PHE A 131 -5.64 14.57 -0.30
C PHE A 131 -4.13 14.68 -0.07
N ILE A 132 -3.40 14.92 -1.16
CA ILE A 132 -1.96 15.18 -1.17
C ILE A 132 -1.77 16.69 -1.28
N ALA A 133 -1.14 17.32 -0.28
CA ALA A 133 -0.96 18.78 -0.27
C ALA A 133 0.07 19.28 -1.30
N ASP A 134 1.10 18.47 -1.60
CA ASP A 134 2.16 18.79 -2.56
C ASP A 134 2.44 17.60 -3.46
N ALA A 135 1.65 17.48 -4.53
CA ALA A 135 1.74 16.41 -5.50
C ALA A 135 3.06 16.41 -6.28
N ASN A 136 3.82 17.52 -6.26
CA ASN A 136 5.14 17.57 -6.90
C ASN A 136 6.15 16.62 -6.24
N ARG A 137 5.92 16.22 -4.99
CA ARG A 137 6.78 15.27 -4.24
C ARG A 137 6.56 13.80 -4.61
N HIS A 138 5.59 13.53 -5.47
CA HIS A 138 5.21 12.19 -5.91
C HIS A 138 5.39 11.98 -7.43
N ALA A 139 5.68 13.05 -8.17
CA ALA A 139 5.86 12.99 -9.61
C ALA A 139 7.33 12.73 -9.96
N MET A 140 7.76 11.48 -9.84
CA MET A 140 9.02 11.03 -10.46
C MET A 140 8.97 11.34 -11.96
N LEU A 141 9.79 12.30 -12.39
CA LEU A 141 9.97 12.70 -13.79
C LEU A 141 8.65 13.12 -14.46
N ARG A 142 8.14 14.28 -14.08
CA ARG A 142 7.11 14.98 -14.87
C ARG A 142 7.54 15.03 -16.35
N ALA A 143 6.59 14.71 -17.23
CA ALA A 143 6.79 14.90 -18.67
C ALA A 143 7.22 16.36 -18.93
N PRO A 144 8.10 16.63 -19.92
CA PRO A 144 8.50 17.99 -20.25
C PRO A 144 7.26 18.89 -20.46
N GLY A 145 7.19 20.02 -19.76
CA GLY A 145 6.10 20.99 -19.87
C GLY A 145 5.08 21.00 -18.71
N HIS A 146 5.20 20.12 -17.72
CA HIS A 146 4.38 20.22 -16.51
C HIS A 146 4.74 21.46 -15.68
N ASP A 147 3.73 22.23 -15.31
CA ASP A 147 3.84 23.47 -14.54
C ASP A 147 4.40 23.20 -13.14
N LYS A 148 5.48 23.90 -12.77
CA LYS A 148 6.19 23.78 -11.48
C LYS A 148 5.43 24.37 -10.30
N ALA A 149 4.25 24.96 -10.51
CA ALA A 149 3.41 25.44 -9.43
C ALA A 149 3.12 24.33 -8.41
N ASN A 150 3.04 24.70 -7.12
CA ASN A 150 2.58 23.78 -6.10
C ASN A 150 1.12 23.39 -6.42
N ARG A 151 0.83 22.09 -6.46
CA ARG A 151 -0.51 21.56 -6.74
C ARG A 151 -0.84 20.53 -5.69
N GLY A 152 -2.04 20.65 -5.12
CA GLY A 152 -2.62 19.57 -4.35
C GLY A 152 -3.09 18.45 -5.30
N ALA A 153 -3.44 17.29 -4.77
CA ALA A 153 -4.10 16.26 -5.54
C ALA A 153 -5.17 15.58 -4.69
N ARG A 154 -6.38 15.46 -5.25
CA ARG A 154 -7.54 14.87 -4.56
C ARG A 154 -7.79 13.47 -5.11
N LEU A 155 -7.95 12.51 -4.21
CA LEU A 155 -8.31 11.13 -4.56
C LEU A 155 -9.68 11.13 -5.26
N THR A 156 -9.75 10.53 -6.44
CA THR A 156 -11.01 10.39 -7.18
C THR A 156 -11.53 8.96 -7.14
N ARG A 157 -10.67 7.98 -7.46
CA ARG A 157 -11.03 6.57 -7.64
C ARG A 157 -9.83 5.65 -7.45
N LEU A 158 -10.06 4.34 -7.43
CA LEU A 158 -9.02 3.36 -7.73
C LEU A 158 -8.87 3.19 -9.25
N ASN A 159 -7.68 2.82 -9.71
CA ASN A 159 -7.48 2.38 -11.08
C ASN A 159 -8.27 1.08 -11.31
N GLU A 160 -9.04 1.04 -12.40
CA GLU A 160 -9.91 -0.07 -12.76
C GLU A 160 -9.13 -1.34 -13.09
N ARG A 161 -7.84 -1.20 -13.43
CA ARG A 161 -6.94 -2.32 -13.73
C ARG A 161 -6.46 -2.99 -12.46
N LEU A 162 -7.23 -3.98 -12.00
CA LEU A 162 -6.86 -4.85 -10.89
C LEU A 162 -5.84 -5.88 -11.35
N ARG A 163 -4.69 -5.92 -10.67
CA ARG A 163 -3.59 -6.84 -10.96
C ARG A 163 -3.56 -7.91 -9.89
N PHE A 164 -4.17 -9.04 -10.17
CA PHE A 164 -4.12 -10.22 -9.30
C PHE A 164 -2.77 -10.90 -9.48
N LEU A 165 -2.08 -11.18 -8.39
CA LEU A 165 -0.72 -11.69 -8.37
C LEU A 165 -0.68 -13.00 -7.59
N ARG A 166 0.07 -13.97 -8.12
CA ARG A 166 0.30 -15.28 -7.51
C ARG A 166 1.79 -15.56 -7.41
N TYR A 167 2.22 -16.03 -6.23
CA TYR A 167 3.61 -16.39 -5.95
C TYR A 167 3.65 -17.77 -5.28
N GLY A 168 4.17 -18.77 -5.97
CA GLY A 168 4.53 -20.08 -5.41
C GLY A 168 5.97 -20.13 -4.87
N PRO A 169 6.44 -21.28 -4.36
CA PRO A 169 7.80 -21.41 -3.86
C PRO A 169 8.86 -21.05 -4.90
N GLY A 170 9.82 -20.20 -4.53
CA GLY A 170 10.88 -19.68 -5.41
C GLY A 170 10.47 -18.46 -6.27
N GLU A 171 9.20 -18.04 -6.23
CA GLU A 171 8.70 -16.87 -6.96
C GLU A 171 8.89 -15.59 -6.13
N PHE A 172 9.22 -14.47 -6.80
CA PHE A 172 9.63 -13.20 -6.20
C PHE A 172 9.45 -12.02 -7.16
N PHE A 173 9.64 -10.80 -6.66
CA PHE A 173 9.86 -9.60 -7.46
C PHE A 173 10.99 -8.76 -6.87
N LYS A 174 12.10 -8.57 -7.61
CA LYS A 174 13.30 -7.88 -7.12
C LYS A 174 13.05 -6.41 -6.71
N PRO A 175 13.98 -5.80 -5.96
CA PRO A 175 13.90 -4.39 -5.56
C PRO A 175 13.62 -3.45 -6.74
N HIS A 176 12.59 -2.62 -6.59
CA HIS A 176 12.13 -1.62 -7.56
C HIS A 176 11.42 -0.47 -6.85
N VAL A 177 11.02 0.53 -7.63
CA VAL A 177 10.13 1.61 -7.23
C VAL A 177 8.96 1.60 -8.21
N ASP A 178 7.74 1.78 -7.72
CA ASP A 178 6.56 1.84 -8.57
C ASP A 178 6.53 3.14 -9.39
N GLY A 179 6.03 3.06 -10.62
CA GLY A 179 5.89 4.21 -11.50
C GLY A 179 4.46 4.76 -11.49
N SER A 180 4.33 6.07 -11.65
CA SER A 180 3.03 6.72 -11.83
C SER A 180 2.39 6.34 -13.17
N TYR A 181 1.07 6.17 -13.14
CA TYR A 181 0.23 6.00 -14.31
C TYR A 181 -0.57 7.28 -14.54
N TYR A 182 -0.63 7.75 -15.79
CA TYR A 182 -1.50 8.84 -16.21
C TYR A 182 -2.61 8.27 -17.08
N THR A 183 -3.84 8.76 -16.91
CA THR A 183 -4.91 8.47 -17.86
C THR A 183 -4.53 8.99 -19.26
N PRO A 184 -5.07 8.38 -20.34
CA PRO A 184 -4.76 8.83 -21.71
C PRO A 184 -5.03 10.32 -21.94
N ASP A 185 -6.06 10.88 -21.30
CA ASP A 185 -6.44 12.29 -21.37
C ASP A 185 -5.64 13.19 -20.41
N ARG A 186 -4.72 12.62 -19.61
CA ARG A 186 -3.87 13.29 -18.62
C ARG A 186 -4.62 14.01 -17.49
N LYS A 187 -5.92 13.76 -17.30
CA LYS A 187 -6.70 14.37 -16.22
C LYS A 187 -6.43 13.75 -14.86
N GLN A 188 -6.01 12.48 -14.84
CA GLN A 188 -5.74 11.77 -13.60
C GLN A 188 -4.37 11.10 -13.60
N VAL A 189 -3.78 11.00 -12.42
CA VAL A 189 -2.46 10.41 -12.18
C VAL A 189 -2.46 9.58 -10.91
N SER A 190 -1.67 8.50 -10.87
CA SER A 190 -1.47 7.71 -9.66
C SER A 190 -0.20 8.08 -8.89
N TYR A 191 -0.33 8.09 -7.56
CA TYR A 191 0.75 8.41 -6.63
C TYR A 191 0.98 7.37 -5.53
N TYR A 192 0.01 6.47 -5.32
CA TYR A 192 0.05 5.46 -4.29
C TYR A 192 -0.29 4.10 -4.88
N THR A 193 0.48 3.10 -4.45
CA THR A 193 0.14 1.70 -4.64
C THR A 193 -0.83 1.29 -3.56
N PHE A 194 -1.85 0.55 -3.98
CA PHE A 194 -2.80 -0.13 -3.12
C PHE A 194 -2.68 -1.64 -3.33
N GLN A 195 -2.42 -2.38 -2.25
CA GLN A 195 -2.27 -3.83 -2.28
C GLN A 195 -3.12 -4.51 -1.22
N ILE A 196 -3.93 -5.50 -1.62
CA ILE A 196 -4.67 -6.41 -0.72
C ILE A 196 -3.93 -7.75 -0.68
N TYR A 197 -3.66 -8.27 0.51
CA TYR A 197 -3.21 -9.65 0.68
C TYR A 197 -4.43 -10.57 0.81
N LEU A 198 -4.66 -11.40 -0.21
CA LEU A 198 -5.84 -12.24 -0.29
C LEU A 198 -5.73 -13.50 0.57
N ASN A 199 -4.52 -13.86 0.96
CA ASN A 199 -4.28 -14.96 1.87
C ASN A 199 -3.01 -14.77 2.69
N GLY A 200 -2.85 -15.64 3.69
CA GLY A 200 -1.61 -15.84 4.42
C GLY A 200 -1.81 -15.84 5.92
N ASP A 201 -1.11 -16.76 6.57
CA ASP A 201 -0.86 -16.77 8.00
C ASP A 201 0.56 -17.32 8.23
N ALA A 202 1.13 -17.09 9.42
CA ALA A 202 2.51 -17.48 9.71
C ALA A 202 2.78 -19.00 9.64
N LYS A 203 1.75 -19.86 9.66
CA LYS A 203 1.87 -21.33 9.60
C LYS A 203 1.85 -21.85 8.16
N SER A 204 0.95 -21.30 7.33
CA SER A 204 0.67 -21.77 5.98
C SER A 204 1.57 -21.14 4.90
N LEU A 205 2.02 -19.89 5.11
CA LEU A 205 2.81 -19.12 4.15
C LEU A 205 4.11 -18.63 4.79
N LYS A 206 5.26 -18.89 4.13
CA LYS A 206 6.58 -18.39 4.58
C LYS A 206 7.28 -17.63 3.46
N GLY A 207 7.95 -16.55 3.83
CA GLY A 207 8.51 -15.60 2.85
C GLY A 207 7.40 -14.83 2.14
N GLY A 208 7.70 -14.24 0.99
CA GLY A 208 6.68 -13.51 0.23
C GLY A 208 6.32 -12.13 0.79
N ALA A 209 7.01 -11.61 1.80
CA ALA A 209 6.74 -10.28 2.33
C ALA A 209 6.88 -9.19 1.26
N THR A 210 6.10 -8.12 1.36
CA THR A 210 6.47 -6.86 0.69
C THR A 210 7.52 -6.19 1.56
N ARG A 211 8.75 -6.08 1.07
CA ARG A 211 9.88 -5.54 1.84
C ARG A 211 10.24 -4.14 1.39
N PHE A 212 10.28 -3.18 2.31
CA PHE A 212 10.89 -1.87 2.08
C PHE A 212 12.38 -1.92 2.38
N TRP A 213 13.18 -1.44 1.44
CA TRP A 213 14.64 -1.37 1.51
C TRP A 213 15.12 0.08 1.64
N PRO A 214 16.35 0.31 2.13
CA PRO A 214 16.95 1.63 2.13
C PRO A 214 16.98 2.22 0.73
N LYS A 215 16.93 3.56 0.65
CA LYS A 215 16.95 4.25 -0.64
C LYS A 215 18.23 3.86 -1.39
N PHE A 216 18.10 3.64 -2.70
CA PHE A 216 19.20 3.17 -3.54
C PHE A 216 19.74 1.78 -3.18
N TYR A 217 18.94 0.90 -2.57
CA TYR A 217 19.30 -0.51 -2.55
C TYR A 217 19.27 -1.10 -3.97
N HIS A 218 20.31 -1.83 -4.36
CA HIS A 218 20.49 -2.36 -5.71
C HIS A 218 20.59 -3.89 -5.75
N GLY A 219 20.11 -4.57 -4.70
CA GLY A 219 20.19 -6.03 -4.59
C GLY A 219 21.60 -6.58 -4.35
N ARG A 220 22.63 -5.72 -4.25
CA ARG A 220 24.02 -6.11 -4.00
C ARG A 220 24.33 -6.04 -2.51
N ARG A 221 24.84 -7.14 -1.96
CA ARG A 221 25.44 -7.16 -0.61
C ARG A 221 26.68 -6.28 -0.61
N SER A 222 26.57 -5.07 -0.09
CA SER A 222 27.72 -4.20 0.12
C SER A 222 28.63 -4.83 1.18
N ARG A 223 29.93 -4.92 0.89
CA ARG A 223 30.96 -5.27 1.87
C ARG A 223 31.60 -3.98 2.37
N THR A 224 31.84 -3.95 3.67
CA THR A 224 32.68 -2.94 4.33
C THR A 224 34.14 -3.08 3.86
N GLN A 225 34.96 -2.05 4.10
CA GLN A 225 36.39 -2.06 3.72
C GLN A 225 37.17 -3.23 4.35
N ASN A 226 36.71 -3.72 5.51
CA ASN A 226 37.24 -4.88 6.23
C ASN A 226 36.58 -6.22 5.83
N GLY A 227 35.83 -6.26 4.71
CA GLY A 227 35.26 -7.47 4.13
C GLY A 227 34.00 -8.01 4.83
N GLN A 228 33.54 -7.37 5.92
CA GLN A 228 32.31 -7.73 6.59
C GLN A 228 31.10 -7.32 5.77
N GLN A 229 30.07 -8.16 5.76
CA GLN A 229 28.81 -7.82 5.11
C GLN A 229 28.17 -6.65 5.85
N ARG A 230 27.86 -5.58 5.12
CA ARG A 230 27.16 -4.43 5.69
C ARG A 230 25.75 -4.88 6.09
N GLU A 231 25.36 -4.56 7.32
CA GLU A 231 23.99 -4.77 7.77
C GLU A 231 23.05 -3.84 7.00
N ILE A 232 21.93 -4.37 6.55
CA ILE A 232 20.93 -3.66 5.75
C ILE A 232 19.64 -3.70 6.54
N ASN A 233 19.16 -2.53 6.96
CA ASN A 233 17.84 -2.39 7.58
C ASN A 233 16.75 -2.61 6.52
N TYR A 234 15.63 -3.17 6.92
CA TYR A 234 14.46 -3.32 6.07
C TYR A 234 13.21 -3.48 6.92
N ILE A 235 12.05 -3.19 6.31
CA ILE A 235 10.74 -3.41 6.91
C ILE A 235 9.98 -4.43 6.08
N ASP A 236 9.49 -5.49 6.72
CA ASP A 236 8.65 -6.51 6.09
C ASP A 236 7.17 -6.30 6.42
N VAL A 237 6.36 -6.24 5.36
CA VAL A 237 4.91 -6.37 5.46
C VAL A 237 4.55 -7.78 5.04
N GLU A 238 4.31 -8.63 6.03
CA GLU A 238 3.92 -10.02 5.82
C GLU A 238 2.52 -10.13 5.20
N SER A 239 2.36 -11.12 4.32
CA SER A 239 1.06 -11.44 3.74
C SER A 239 0.14 -12.03 4.81
N ARG A 240 -0.98 -11.34 5.04
CA ARG A 240 -2.00 -11.71 6.01
C ARG A 240 -3.36 -11.55 5.37
N THR A 241 -4.20 -12.58 5.42
CA THR A 241 -5.53 -12.54 4.80
C THR A 241 -6.28 -11.28 5.24
N GLY A 242 -6.73 -10.48 4.28
CA GLY A 242 -7.53 -9.29 4.55
C GLY A 242 -6.75 -8.01 4.82
N ARG A 243 -5.42 -8.12 5.00
CA ARG A 243 -4.54 -6.97 5.19
C ARG A 243 -4.43 -6.15 3.91
N VAL A 244 -4.43 -4.84 4.08
CA VAL A 244 -4.12 -3.86 3.04
C VAL A 244 -2.77 -3.22 3.33
N LEU A 245 -1.98 -2.99 2.28
CA LEU A 245 -0.81 -2.14 2.28
C LEU A 245 -1.03 -0.99 1.29
N ILE A 246 -0.85 0.24 1.76
CA ILE A 246 -0.89 1.48 0.96
C ILE A 246 0.47 2.14 1.09
N PHE A 247 1.09 2.56 -0.01
CA PHE A 247 2.36 3.28 0.06
C PHE A 247 2.58 4.16 -1.16
N GLU A 248 3.29 5.27 -0.96
CA GLU A 248 3.67 6.16 -2.05
C GLU A 248 4.52 5.45 -3.12
N HIS A 249 4.29 5.79 -4.38
CA HIS A 249 5.17 5.35 -5.47
C HIS A 249 6.57 5.94 -5.33
N GLU A 250 6.67 7.25 -5.07
CA GLU A 250 7.94 7.95 -5.19
C GLU A 250 8.94 7.59 -4.10
N GLY A 251 10.01 6.91 -4.50
CA GLY A 251 11.25 6.77 -3.75
C GLY A 251 11.23 5.62 -2.76
N LEU A 252 10.08 5.00 -2.50
CA LEU A 252 9.95 3.81 -1.66
C LEU A 252 10.45 2.57 -2.41
N MET A 253 11.75 2.29 -2.25
CA MET A 253 12.38 1.08 -2.77
C MET A 253 11.81 -0.14 -2.07
N HIS A 254 11.24 -1.07 -2.82
CA HIS A 254 10.61 -2.25 -2.27
C HIS A 254 10.71 -3.49 -3.17
N SER A 255 10.47 -4.68 -2.61
CA SER A 255 10.44 -5.96 -3.32
C SER A 255 9.27 -6.82 -2.86
N GLY A 256 8.91 -7.80 -3.70
CA GLY A 256 8.20 -8.99 -3.24
C GLY A 256 9.23 -10.07 -2.92
N GLU A 257 9.46 -10.34 -1.65
CA GLU A 257 10.44 -11.34 -1.24
C GLU A 257 10.06 -12.75 -1.71
N GLU A 258 11.04 -13.63 -1.78
CA GLU A 258 10.83 -15.00 -2.23
C GLU A 258 9.85 -15.74 -1.32
N VAL A 259 8.83 -16.35 -1.90
CA VAL A 259 7.98 -17.32 -1.18
C VAL A 259 8.78 -18.61 -1.02
N THR A 260 8.91 -19.10 0.20
CA THR A 260 9.68 -20.32 0.51
C THR A 260 8.77 -21.51 0.85
N LYS A 261 7.53 -21.24 1.24
CA LYS A 261 6.51 -22.26 1.50
C LYS A 261 5.11 -21.69 1.27
N GLY A 262 4.23 -22.47 0.65
CA GLY A 262 2.84 -22.09 0.39
C GLY A 262 2.69 -21.34 -0.94
N VAL A 263 1.54 -20.70 -1.12
CA VAL A 263 1.25 -19.84 -2.27
C VAL A 263 0.69 -18.52 -1.74
N LYS A 264 1.24 -17.39 -2.18
CA LYS A 264 0.74 -16.05 -1.87
C LYS A 264 -0.14 -15.55 -3.02
N TYR A 265 -1.30 -15.01 -2.66
CA TYR A 265 -2.21 -14.29 -3.56
C TYR A 265 -2.37 -12.86 -3.07
N SER A 266 -2.35 -11.90 -4.00
CA SER A 266 -2.61 -10.49 -3.69
C SER A 266 -3.23 -9.76 -4.87
N VAL A 267 -3.93 -8.67 -4.60
CA VAL A 267 -4.42 -7.73 -5.63
C VAL A 267 -3.63 -6.45 -5.51
N ARG A 268 -3.12 -5.92 -6.62
CA ARG A 268 -2.51 -4.59 -6.68
C ARG A 268 -3.27 -3.70 -7.65
N THR A 269 -3.61 -2.50 -7.23
CA THR A 269 -4.00 -1.40 -8.11
C THR A 269 -3.42 -0.10 -7.56
N ASP A 270 -3.83 1.03 -8.11
CA ASP A 270 -3.27 2.35 -7.81
C ASP A 270 -4.39 3.32 -7.45
N PHE A 271 -4.15 4.21 -6.50
CA PHE A 271 -5.07 5.34 -6.24
C PHE A 271 -4.89 6.40 -7.34
N MET A 272 -5.99 6.83 -7.94
CA MET A 272 -6.01 7.84 -9.00
C MET A 272 -6.43 9.19 -8.41
N TYR A 273 -5.74 10.24 -8.82
CA TYR A 273 -5.93 11.59 -8.31
C TYR A 273 -6.13 12.58 -9.45
N GLU A 274 -6.85 13.66 -9.14
CA GLU A 274 -6.91 14.87 -9.95
C GLU A 274 -6.03 15.94 -9.27
N GLU A 275 -5.08 16.53 -10.01
CA GLU A 275 -4.24 17.64 -9.51
C GLU A 275 -5.08 18.92 -9.43
N VAL A 276 -5.16 19.54 -8.25
CA VAL A 276 -5.90 20.78 -7.99
C VAL A 276 -4.94 21.94 -7.70
N PRO A 277 -5.35 23.20 -7.96
CA PRO A 277 -4.58 24.38 -7.55
C PRO A 277 -4.35 24.40 -6.02
N ALA A 278 -3.24 24.99 -5.57
CA ALA A 278 -2.84 25.02 -4.15
C ALA A 278 -3.83 25.73 -3.20
N GLU A 279 -4.88 26.39 -3.71
CA GLU A 279 -5.77 27.27 -2.92
C GLU A 279 -7.06 26.59 -2.40
N GLU A 280 -7.30 25.30 -2.70
CA GLU A 280 -8.55 24.60 -2.34
C GLU A 280 -8.63 24.04 -0.88
N GLU A 281 -7.84 24.54 0.06
CA GLU A 281 -7.84 24.05 1.46
C GLU A 281 -9.06 24.52 2.30
N GLN A 282 -9.97 25.35 1.76
CA GLN A 282 -11.01 26.02 2.57
C GLN A 282 -12.47 25.64 2.34
N VAL A 283 -12.79 24.62 1.54
CA VAL A 283 -14.18 24.17 1.44
C VAL A 283 -14.41 23.00 2.41
N GLN A 284 -14.82 23.33 3.64
CA GLN A 284 -15.44 22.35 4.54
C GLN A 284 -16.59 21.63 3.81
N PRO A 285 -16.82 20.33 4.06
CA PRO A 285 -18.03 19.68 3.56
C PRO A 285 -19.27 20.45 4.07
N PRO A 286 -20.34 20.58 3.27
CA PRO A 286 -21.54 21.26 3.72
C PRO A 286 -22.04 20.63 5.02
N ALA A 287 -22.26 21.46 6.04
CA ALA A 287 -22.83 21.03 7.30
C ALA A 287 -24.12 20.24 7.03
N ALA A 288 -24.25 19.07 7.65
CA ALA A 288 -25.48 18.30 7.61
C ALA A 288 -26.61 19.23 8.10
N THR A 289 -27.60 19.47 7.24
CA THR A 289 -28.83 20.17 7.64
C THR A 289 -29.54 19.31 8.67
N GLU A 290 -29.43 19.69 9.94
CA GLU A 290 -30.32 19.20 10.99
C GLU A 290 -31.74 19.60 10.59
N ASN A 291 -32.57 18.60 10.26
CA ASN A 291 -34.00 18.78 10.15
C ASN A 291 -34.52 19.14 11.54
N GLN A 292 -34.89 20.40 11.70
CA GLN A 292 -35.63 20.89 12.85
C GLN A 292 -37.02 20.26 12.81
N MET A 293 -37.27 19.30 13.71
CA MET A 293 -38.61 18.80 13.99
C MET A 293 -39.36 19.91 14.74
N ASP A 294 -40.31 20.54 14.05
CA ASP A 294 -41.33 21.37 14.67
C ASP A 294 -42.12 20.53 15.67
N ILE A 295 -41.99 20.88 16.95
CA ILE A 295 -42.86 20.43 18.02
C ILE A 295 -43.99 21.46 18.14
N ASP A 296 -45.17 21.10 17.66
CA ASP A 296 -46.41 21.86 17.85
C ASP A 296 -46.72 21.99 19.36
N GLU A 297 -46.71 23.22 19.87
CA GLU A 297 -47.37 23.55 21.14
C GLU A 297 -48.88 23.75 20.92
N PRO A 298 -49.75 23.23 21.81
CA PRO A 298 -51.19 23.42 21.68
C PRO A 298 -51.59 24.82 22.19
N THR A 299 -52.23 25.59 21.32
CA THR A 299 -52.89 26.86 21.67
C THR A 299 -54.04 26.59 22.64
N ASN A 300 -53.84 27.03 23.88
CA ASN A 300 -54.88 27.20 24.88
C ASN A 300 -55.45 28.62 24.74
N GLN A 301 -56.74 28.77 24.43
CA GLN A 301 -57.61 29.82 25.00
C GLN A 301 -59.07 29.71 24.53
N ALA A 302 -59.95 29.61 25.54
CA ALA A 302 -61.28 30.22 25.74
C ALA A 302 -62.28 30.30 24.58
#